data_AF-A0A7S2LPZ5-F1
#
_entry.id   AF-A0A7S2LPZ5-F1
#
_cell.length_a   1.000
_cell.length_b   1.000
_cell.length_c   1.000
_cell.angle_alpha   90.00
_cell.angle_beta   90.00
_cell.angle_gamma   90.00
#
_symmetry.space_group_name_H-M   'P 1'
#
loop_
_entity.id
_entity.type
_entity.pdbx_description
1 polymer ?
#
loop_
_entity_poly.entity_id
_entity_poly.type
_entity_poly.pdbx_seq_one_letter_code
_entity_poly.pdbx_strand_id
1 'polypeptide(L)'
;GAAACAGPPVPPRWQLRGGKEGVPRAQHGLLAAAHAAFAGHHDLVLSPEVVWLCIAQGLATHVKANAERLRHRIAGFEGKAKLLVEVPPDMSWLRCGSR
;
A
#
# COMPACT_ATOMS: atom_id res chain seq x y z
N GLY A 1 -27.18 16.96 27.89
CA GLY A 1 -27.16 17.51 26.51
C GLY A 1 -26.15 16.73 25.73
N ALA A 2 -26.59 15.99 24.70
CA ALA A 2 -25.72 15.16 23.87
C ALA A 2 -24.82 16.06 23.02
N ALA A 3 -23.50 16.00 23.27
CA ALA A 3 -22.53 16.62 22.40
C ALA A 3 -22.55 15.88 21.06
N ALA A 4 -22.92 16.60 19.99
CA ALA A 4 -22.84 16.10 18.64
C ALA A 4 -21.38 15.70 18.36
N CYS A 5 -21.15 14.41 18.16
CA CYS A 5 -19.87 13.90 17.69
C CYS A 5 -19.61 14.48 16.29
N ALA A 6 -18.74 15.48 16.21
CA ALA A 6 -18.15 15.88 14.94
C ALA A 6 -17.30 14.69 14.46
N GLY A 7 -17.86 13.89 13.56
CA GLY A 7 -17.13 12.83 12.89
C GLY A 7 -15.94 13.38 12.09
N PRO A 8 -14.98 12.51 11.72
CA PRO A 8 -13.83 12.92 10.91
C PRO A 8 -14.28 13.54 9.57
N PRO A 9 -13.46 14.41 8.95
CA PRO A 9 -13.78 15.01 7.66
C PRO A 9 -14.08 13.92 6.63
N VAL A 10 -15.24 14.03 5.99
CA VAL A 10 -15.64 13.15 4.88
C VAL A 10 -14.58 13.22 3.77
N PRO A 11 -14.04 12.07 3.32
CA PRO A 11 -13.04 12.07 2.26
C PRO A 11 -13.62 12.59 0.93
N PRO A 12 -12.77 13.13 0.05
CA PRO A 12 -13.19 13.63 -1.26
C PRO A 12 -13.85 12.54 -2.12
N ARG A 13 -14.82 12.97 -2.94
CA ARG A 13 -15.75 12.16 -3.76
C ARG A 13 -15.12 11.04 -4.62
N TRP A 14 -13.83 11.11 -4.93
CA TRP A 14 -13.15 10.07 -5.71
C TRP A 14 -12.95 8.74 -4.96
N GLN A 15 -13.26 8.68 -3.66
CA GLN A 15 -13.19 7.45 -2.86
C GLN A 15 -14.36 6.45 -3.04
N LEU A 16 -15.41 6.76 -3.83
CA LEU A 16 -16.63 5.94 -3.89
C LEU A 16 -16.95 5.30 -5.26
N ARG A 17 -15.95 5.05 -6.10
CA ARG A 17 -16.15 4.23 -7.31
C ARG A 17 -15.08 3.14 -7.43
N GLY A 18 -15.19 2.16 -6.55
CA GLY A 18 -14.66 0.82 -6.76
C GLY A 18 -15.80 -0.15 -6.49
N GLY A 19 -16.32 -0.80 -7.53
CA GLY A 19 -17.26 -1.92 -7.36
C GLY A 19 -16.67 -2.93 -6.38
N LYS A 20 -17.53 -3.56 -5.57
CA LYS A 20 -17.16 -4.55 -4.56
C LYS A 20 -16.70 -5.88 -5.15
N GLU A 21 -15.94 -5.85 -6.23
CA GLU A 21 -15.21 -7.01 -6.70
C GLU A 21 -13.88 -6.99 -5.97
N GLY A 22 -13.83 -7.70 -4.85
CA GLY A 22 -12.59 -7.96 -4.15
C GLY A 22 -11.68 -8.72 -5.09
N VAL A 23 -10.79 -8.01 -5.79
CA VAL A 23 -9.68 -8.62 -6.51
C VAL A 23 -8.95 -9.48 -5.47
N PRO A 24 -8.89 -10.80 -5.64
CA PRO A 24 -8.15 -11.64 -4.69
C PRO A 24 -6.75 -11.06 -4.59
N ARG A 25 -6.27 -10.83 -3.35
CA ARG A 25 -4.89 -10.37 -3.10
C ARG A 25 -3.93 -11.49 -3.46
N ALA A 26 -3.78 -11.77 -4.75
CA ALA A 26 -2.72 -12.60 -5.24
C ALA A 26 -1.41 -11.90 -4.87
N GLN A 27 -0.47 -12.66 -4.30
CA GLN A 27 0.86 -12.13 -3.97
C GLN A 27 1.56 -11.56 -5.21
N HIS A 28 1.14 -11.98 -6.41
CA HIS A 28 1.61 -11.51 -7.71
C HIS A 28 0.42 -11.19 -8.62
N GLY A 29 -0.06 -9.94 -8.59
CA GLY A 29 -1.26 -9.50 -9.33
C GLY A 29 -1.19 -9.74 -10.85
N LEU A 30 -0.03 -9.48 -11.46
CA LEU A 30 0.19 -9.74 -12.89
C LEU A 30 0.09 -11.23 -13.24
N LEU A 31 0.69 -12.10 -12.42
CA LEU A 31 0.65 -13.54 -12.66
C LEU A 31 -0.77 -14.09 -12.53
N ALA A 32 -1.53 -13.61 -11.55
CA ALA A 32 -2.93 -14.00 -11.39
C ALA A 32 -3.79 -13.57 -12.58
N ALA A 33 -3.59 -12.34 -13.08
CA ALA A 33 -4.29 -11.85 -14.27
C ALA A 33 -3.92 -12.68 -15.52
N ALA A 34 -2.63 -12.98 -15.71
CA ALA A 34 -2.18 -13.81 -16.83
C ALA A 34 -2.74 -15.23 -16.77
N HIS A 35 -2.74 -15.84 -15.59
CA HIS A 35 -3.31 -17.16 -15.37
C HIS A 35 -4.82 -17.19 -15.66
N ALA A 36 -5.56 -16.18 -15.16
CA ALA A 36 -7.00 -16.07 -15.41
C ALA A 36 -7.32 -15.85 -16.89
N ALA A 37 -6.58 -14.99 -17.59
CA ALA A 37 -6.75 -14.76 -19.02
C ALA A 37 -6.47 -16.02 -19.83
N PHE A 38 -5.38 -16.75 -19.51
CA PHE A 38 -5.05 -18.01 -20.15
C PHE A 38 -6.13 -19.07 -19.94
N ALA A 39 -6.55 -19.29 -18.68
CA ALA A 39 -7.57 -20.29 -18.34
C ALA A 39 -8.94 -19.96 -18.96
N GLY A 40 -9.26 -18.67 -19.11
CA GLY A 40 -10.50 -18.19 -19.72
C GLY A 40 -10.44 -18.05 -21.25
N HIS A 41 -9.31 -18.37 -21.90
CA HIS A 41 -9.06 -18.09 -23.32
C HIS A 41 -9.33 -16.63 -23.71
N HIS A 42 -9.01 -15.70 -22.81
CA HIS A 42 -9.15 -14.27 -23.03
C HIS A 42 -7.83 -13.66 -23.51
N ASP A 43 -7.94 -12.62 -24.33
CA ASP A 43 -6.79 -11.81 -24.70
C ASP A 43 -6.31 -11.01 -23.48
N LEU A 44 -5.03 -11.16 -23.14
CA LEU A 44 -4.39 -10.39 -22.08
C LEU A 44 -3.80 -9.10 -22.68
N VAL A 45 -4.45 -7.97 -22.41
CA VAL A 45 -3.96 -6.65 -22.80
C VAL A 45 -3.22 -6.01 -21.63
N LEU A 46 -1.92 -5.75 -21.80
CA LEU A 46 -1.09 -5.09 -20.80
C LEU A 46 -0.87 -3.62 -21.16
N SER A 47 -1.34 -2.73 -20.28
CA SER A 47 -0.97 -1.33 -20.34
C SER A 47 0.49 -1.16 -19.87
N PRO A 48 1.27 -0.24 -20.45
CA PRO A 48 2.67 -0.02 -20.05
C PRO A 48 2.87 0.26 -18.55
N GLU A 49 1.88 0.86 -17.89
CA GLU A 49 1.88 1.13 -16.45
C GLU A 49 1.95 -0.16 -15.62
N VAL A 50 1.27 -1.22 -16.07
CA VAL A 50 1.28 -2.53 -15.39
C VAL A 50 2.69 -3.13 -15.42
N VAL A 51 3.39 -3.00 -16.55
CA VAL A 51 4.78 -3.44 -16.70
C VAL A 51 5.69 -2.67 -15.75
N TRP A 52 5.54 -1.36 -15.71
CA TRP A 52 6.36 -0.51 -14.84
C TRP A 52 6.12 -0.80 -13.35
N LEU A 53 4.87 -1.00 -12.94
CA LEU A 53 4.52 -1.37 -11.57
C LEU A 53 5.13 -2.72 -11.16
N CYS A 54 5.12 -3.71 -12.06
CA CYS A 54 5.76 -5.00 -11.79
C CYS A 54 7.28 -4.86 -11.58
N ILE A 55 7.95 -4.04 -12.40
CA ILE A 55 9.38 -3.76 -12.23
C ILE A 55 9.64 -3.07 -10.89
N ALA A 56 8.86 -2.04 -10.56
CA ALA A 56 9.00 -1.31 -9.31
C ALA A 56 8.77 -2.22 -8.09
N GLN A 57 7.78 -3.12 -8.14
CA GLN A 57 7.49 -4.06 -7.07
C GLN A 57 8.60 -5.11 -6.90
N GLY A 58 9.16 -5.61 -8.01
CA GLY A 58 10.33 -6.50 -7.99
C GLY A 58 11.57 -5.81 -7.42
N LEU A 59 11.83 -4.57 -7.83
CA LEU A 59 12.93 -3.76 -7.30
C LEU A 59 12.77 -3.50 -5.81
N ALA A 60 11.58 -3.10 -5.35
CA ALA A 60 11.30 -2.88 -3.94
C ALA A 60 11.55 -4.14 -3.10
N THR A 61 11.16 -5.30 -3.62
CA THR A 61 11.41 -6.60 -2.98
C THR A 61 12.90 -6.90 -2.89
N HIS A 62 13.65 -6.66 -3.96
CA HIS A 62 15.11 -6.83 -3.99
C HIS A 62 15.82 -5.88 -3.01
N VAL A 63 15.41 -4.61 -2.98
CA VAL A 63 15.95 -3.61 -2.05
C VAL A 63 15.67 -4.01 -0.61
N LYS A 64 14.45 -4.46 -0.30
CA LYS A 64 14.09 -4.94 1.04
C LYS A 64 14.95 -6.13 1.47
N ALA A 65 15.18 -7.09 0.57
CA ALA A 65 16.02 -8.26 0.85
C ALA A 65 17.52 -7.91 0.99
N ASN A 66 17.97 -6.83 0.33
CA ASN A 66 19.37 -6.40 0.30
C ASN A 66 19.59 -5.07 1.04
N ALA A 67 18.76 -4.77 2.04
CA ALA A 67 18.66 -3.43 2.62
C ALA A 67 20.01 -2.90 3.15
N GLU A 68 20.78 -3.74 3.86
CA GLU A 68 22.08 -3.31 4.41
C GLU A 68 23.15 -3.12 3.33
N ARG A 69 23.19 -4.02 2.32
CA ARG A 69 24.13 -3.90 1.19
C ARG A 69 23.87 -2.66 0.36
N LEU A 70 22.60 -2.30 0.16
CA LEU A 70 22.19 -1.16 -0.68
C LEU A 70 22.04 0.14 0.11
N ARG A 71 22.18 0.11 1.44
CA ARG A 71 21.96 1.25 2.33
C ARG A 71 22.72 2.50 1.89
N HIS A 72 24.01 2.37 1.61
CA HIS A 72 24.89 3.48 1.20
C HIS A 72 24.43 4.19 -0.09
N ARG A 73 23.59 3.55 -0.92
CA ARG A 73 23.07 4.14 -2.16
C ARG A 73 21.73 4.88 -1.96
N ILE A 74 21.02 4.60 -0.87
CA ILE A 74 19.62 5.00 -0.69
C ILE A 74 19.45 5.86 0.57
N ALA A 75 20.17 5.55 1.65
CA ALA A 75 20.13 6.28 2.90
C ALA A 75 21.37 7.18 3.04
N GLY A 76 21.15 8.46 3.35
CA GLY A 76 22.22 9.44 3.62
C GLY A 76 22.85 9.34 5.01
N PHE A 77 22.67 8.22 5.72
CA PHE A 77 23.20 8.01 7.08
C PHE A 77 23.58 6.55 7.31
N GLU A 78 24.61 6.34 8.12
CA GLU A 78 25.07 5.02 8.53
C GLU A 78 24.28 4.49 9.73
N GLY A 79 23.97 3.19 9.73
CA GLY A 79 23.24 2.56 10.82
C GLY A 79 21.82 3.09 11.00
N LYS A 80 21.11 2.67 12.06
CA LYS A 80 19.70 3.01 12.28
C LYS A 80 19.56 4.35 13.03
N ALA A 81 18.89 5.32 12.42
CA ALA A 81 18.50 6.55 13.10
C ALA A 81 17.33 6.28 14.06
N LYS A 82 17.45 6.73 15.31
CA LYS A 82 16.33 6.71 16.27
C LYS A 82 15.41 7.88 15.97
N LEU A 83 14.17 7.60 15.60
CA LEU A 83 13.11 8.60 15.45
C LEU A 83 12.44 8.81 16.81
N LEU A 84 12.63 9.99 17.40
CA LEU A 84 11.86 10.44 18.56
C LEU A 84 10.59 11.09 18.04
N VAL A 85 9.44 10.53 18.39
CA VAL A 85 8.13 11.08 18.03
C VAL A 85 7.50 11.64 19.28
N GLU A 86 7.25 12.94 19.31
CA GLU A 86 6.46 13.58 20.36
C GLU A 86 4.98 13.32 20.08
N VAL A 87 4.33 12.66 21.04
CA VAL A 87 2.90 12.38 21.04
C VAL A 87 2.20 13.61 21.64
N PRO A 88 1.33 14.32 20.88
CA PRO A 88 0.48 15.37 21.42
C PRO A 88 -0.40 14.86 22.57
N PRO A 89 -0.70 15.70 23.59
CA PRO A 89 -1.47 15.28 24.76
C PRO A 89 -2.92 14.87 24.45
N ASP A 90 -3.51 15.34 23.35
CA ASP A 90 -4.80 14.84 22.84
C ASP A 90 -4.58 13.85 21.69
N MET A 91 -4.55 12.57 22.05
CA MET A 91 -4.67 11.46 21.12
C MET A 91 -5.80 10.51 21.54
N SER A 92 -6.93 11.09 21.94
CA SER A 92 -8.14 10.33 22.28
C SER A 92 -8.61 9.40 21.14
N TRP A 93 -8.33 9.78 19.89
CA TRP A 93 -8.62 9.02 18.68
C TRP A 93 -7.71 7.79 18.43
N LEU A 94 -6.50 7.72 19.01
CA LEU A 94 -5.64 6.52 18.93
C LEU A 94 -6.16 5.34 19.77
N ARG A 95 -7.11 5.59 20.67
CA ARG A 95 -7.72 4.57 21.54
C ARG A 95 -8.92 3.83 20.93
N CYS A 96 -9.24 4.06 19.66
CA CYS A 96 -10.34 3.37 19.01
C CYS A 96 -9.86 2.09 18.31
N GLY A 97 -9.93 0.95 19.01
CA GLY A 97 -9.77 -0.35 18.35
C GLY A 97 -9.34 -1.54 19.20
N SER A 98 -10.02 -1.81 20.33
CA SER A 98 -10.03 -3.15 20.93
C SER A 98 -11.45 -3.52 21.37
N ARG A 99 -12.28 -3.92 20.41
CA ARG A 99 -13.36 -4.88 20.65
C ARG A 99 -13.58 -5.68 19.38
#